data_AF-A0A818GS42-F1
#
_entry.id   AF-A0A818GS42-F1
#
_cell.length_a   1.000
_cell.length_b   1.000
_cell.length_c   1.000
_cell.angle_alpha   90.00
_cell.angle_beta   90.00
_cell.angle_gamma   90.00
#
_symmetry.space_group_name_H-M   'P 1'
#
loop_
_entity.id
_entity.type
_entity.pdbx_description
1 polymer ?
#
loop_
_entity_poly.entity_id
_entity_poly.type
_entity_poly.pdbx_seq_one_letter_code
_entity_poly.pdbx_strand_id
1 'polypeptide(L)'
;MHININWKLHTNILLNIVGSILFIIGSIFFHPHFSVTNSLYETGVLTFVFGSVLFYFSSLQQLLMCFRNLEPSKAGVINDSKSLDLDLAISFCRHTLGCCSGILFIVGSAAFYPTYGHCGILVGNWLFRCGATLSVLSYVWFLIREQMKSSKFSLVKLVMFIALLGSIGFLIGGAFFLAGPDYASHGSFAWVAGSIAFLLSSVMLYKL
;
A
#
# COMPACT_ATOMS: atom_id res chain seq x y z
N MET A 1 3.15 -0.82 33.48
CA MET A 1 2.42 0.12 32.58
C MET A 1 2.65 -0.32 31.13
N HIS A 2 1.86 -1.24 30.60
CA HIS A 2 2.17 -2.00 29.36
C HIS A 2 1.07 -1.91 28.27
N ILE A 3 0.23 -0.87 28.29
CA ILE A 3 -0.99 -0.78 27.45
C ILE A 3 -0.78 0.03 26.15
N ASN A 4 0.31 0.78 26.00
CA ASN A 4 0.38 1.84 24.97
C ASN A 4 0.85 1.41 23.56
N ILE A 5 1.31 0.17 23.35
CA ILE A 5 1.81 -0.29 22.05
C ILE A 5 0.68 -0.85 21.16
N ASN A 6 -0.44 -1.29 21.74
CA ASN A 6 -1.44 -2.07 21.02
C ASN A 6 -2.34 -1.22 20.09
N TRP A 7 -2.74 -0.02 20.52
CA TRP A 7 -3.72 0.79 19.76
C TRP A 7 -3.20 1.27 18.41
N LYS A 8 -1.90 1.57 18.31
CA LYS A 8 -1.27 2.01 17.06
C LYS A 8 -1.28 0.91 16.00
N LEU A 9 -0.96 -0.32 16.42
CA LEU A 9 -1.01 -1.49 15.55
C LEU A 9 -2.43 -1.73 15.07
N HIS A 10 -3.40 -1.75 16.00
CA HIS A 10 -4.83 -1.90 15.66
C HIS A 10 -5.33 -0.82 14.69
N THR A 11 -4.90 0.43 14.89
CA THR A 11 -5.26 1.54 14.00
C THR A 11 -4.70 1.30 12.59
N ASN A 12 -3.42 0.93 12.46
CA ASN A 12 -2.83 0.63 11.16
C ASN A 12 -3.52 -0.53 10.45
N ILE A 13 -3.85 -1.60 11.18
CA ILE A 13 -4.56 -2.75 10.62
C ILE A 13 -5.95 -2.33 10.13
N LEU A 14 -6.70 -1.57 10.94
CA LEU A 14 -8.02 -1.08 10.56
C LEU A 14 -7.96 -0.17 9.32
N LEU A 15 -7.01 0.76 9.27
CA LEU A 15 -6.80 1.63 8.10
C LEU A 15 -6.55 0.80 6.83
N ASN A 16 -5.71 -0.24 6.91
CA ASN A 16 -5.42 -1.09 5.76
C ASN A 16 -6.62 -1.95 5.34
N ILE A 17 -7.42 -2.45 6.29
CA ILE A 17 -8.64 -3.23 5.99
C ILE A 17 -9.66 -2.35 5.28
N VAL A 18 -9.98 -1.18 5.85
CA VAL A 18 -10.95 -0.26 5.26
C VAL A 18 -10.44 0.23 3.90
N GLY A 19 -9.15 0.56 3.79
CA GLY A 19 -8.52 0.93 2.53
C GLY A 19 -8.61 -0.17 1.46
N SER A 20 -8.38 -1.43 1.84
CA SER A 20 -8.51 -2.57 0.93
C SER A 20 -9.95 -2.77 0.45
N ILE A 21 -10.94 -2.62 1.34
CA ILE A 21 -12.36 -2.71 0.97
C ILE A 21 -12.73 -1.61 -0.03
N LEU A 22 -12.28 -0.38 0.21
CA LEU A 22 -12.49 0.73 -0.72
C LEU A 22 -11.85 0.47 -2.08
N PHE A 23 -10.64 -0.10 -2.11
CA PHE A 23 -10.01 -0.51 -3.38
C PHE A 23 -10.77 -1.63 -4.10
N ILE A 24 -11.35 -2.60 -3.38
CA ILE A 24 -12.20 -3.62 -4.01
C ILE A 24 -13.41 -2.96 -4.69
N ILE A 25 -14.12 -2.09 -3.96
CA ILE A 25 -15.30 -1.37 -4.49
C ILE A 25 -14.90 -0.51 -5.69
N GLY A 26 -13.82 0.26 -5.57
CA GLY A 26 -13.30 1.08 -6.65
C GLY A 26 -12.95 0.25 -7.88
N SER A 27 -12.22 -0.85 -7.70
CA SER A 27 -11.82 -1.74 -8.79
C SER A 27 -13.03 -2.31 -9.54
N ILE A 28 -14.10 -2.67 -8.83
CA ILE A 28 -15.36 -3.11 -9.44
C ILE A 28 -15.95 -2.00 -10.29
N PHE A 29 -16.04 -0.76 -9.80
CA PHE A 29 -16.61 0.35 -10.56
C PHE A 29 -15.76 0.80 -11.77
N PHE A 30 -14.47 0.47 -11.79
CA PHE A 30 -13.62 0.64 -12.97
C PHE A 30 -13.84 -0.43 -14.05
N HIS A 31 -14.58 -1.51 -13.77
CA HIS A 31 -14.90 -2.52 -14.78
C HIS A 31 -15.81 -1.91 -15.87
N PRO A 32 -15.56 -2.18 -17.17
CA PRO A 32 -16.28 -1.58 -18.30
C PRO A 32 -17.81 -1.68 -18.24
N HIS A 33 -18.32 -2.76 -17.65
CA HIS A 33 -19.75 -2.95 -17.45
C HIS A 33 -20.39 -1.88 -16.53
N PHE A 34 -19.67 -1.43 -15.50
CA PHE A 34 -20.18 -0.48 -14.50
C PHE A 34 -19.76 0.96 -14.79
N SER A 35 -18.59 1.17 -15.41
CA SER A 35 -18.05 2.49 -15.70
C SER A 35 -18.77 3.26 -16.82
N VAL A 36 -19.77 2.65 -17.47
CA VAL A 36 -20.63 3.33 -18.45
C VAL A 36 -21.41 4.50 -17.86
N THR A 37 -21.68 4.47 -16.55
CA THR A 37 -22.39 5.55 -15.85
C THR A 37 -21.37 6.43 -15.15
N ASN A 38 -21.34 7.73 -15.49
CA ASN A 38 -20.39 8.69 -14.90
C ASN A 38 -20.41 8.68 -13.36
N SER A 39 -21.60 8.56 -12.74
CA SER A 39 -21.71 8.52 -11.27
C SER A 39 -21.01 7.31 -10.64
N LEU A 40 -21.08 6.13 -11.27
CA LEU A 40 -20.40 4.93 -10.79
C LEU A 40 -18.90 5.03 -11.02
N TYR A 41 -18.47 5.57 -12.16
CA TYR A 41 -17.06 5.82 -12.43
C TYR A 41 -16.46 6.81 -11.41
N GLU A 42 -17.13 7.94 -11.15
CA GLU A 42 -16.74 8.92 -10.13
C GLU A 42 -16.71 8.30 -8.73
N THR A 43 -17.68 7.45 -8.40
CA THR A 43 -17.65 6.69 -7.14
C THR A 43 -16.43 5.77 -7.07
N GLY A 44 -16.07 5.13 -8.18
CA GLY A 44 -14.84 4.34 -8.31
C GLY A 44 -13.60 5.19 -8.04
N VAL A 45 -13.51 6.38 -8.63
CA VAL A 45 -12.43 7.32 -8.40
C VAL A 45 -12.33 7.72 -6.92
N LEU A 46 -13.45 8.12 -6.31
CA LEU A 46 -13.49 8.56 -4.91
C LEU A 46 -13.09 7.44 -3.95
N THR A 47 -13.61 6.24 -4.13
CA THR A 47 -13.25 5.08 -3.29
C THR A 47 -11.76 4.77 -3.39
N PHE A 48 -11.17 4.88 -4.58
CA PHE A 48 -9.72 4.81 -4.75
C PHE A 48 -8.97 5.93 -4.05
N VAL A 49 -9.39 7.20 -4.17
CA VAL A 49 -8.75 8.32 -3.46
C VAL A 49 -8.76 8.08 -1.95
N PHE A 50 -9.93 7.77 -1.37
CA PHE A 50 -10.05 7.54 0.07
C PHE A 50 -9.27 6.30 0.52
N GLY A 51 -9.30 5.20 -0.25
CA GLY A 51 -8.50 4.02 0.04
C GLY A 51 -7.00 4.32 0.09
N SER A 52 -6.51 5.08 -0.90
CA SER A 52 -5.10 5.50 -0.99
C SER A 52 -4.70 6.40 0.19
N VAL A 53 -5.58 7.30 0.62
CA VAL A 53 -5.38 8.14 1.81
C VAL A 53 -5.22 7.30 3.07
N LEU A 54 -6.03 6.25 3.26
CA LEU A 54 -5.92 5.36 4.43
C LEU A 54 -4.60 4.57 4.43
N PHE A 55 -4.18 4.03 3.29
CA PHE A 55 -2.88 3.36 3.15
C PHE A 55 -1.70 4.32 3.37
N TYR A 56 -1.82 5.57 2.91
CA TYR A 56 -0.84 6.61 3.17
C TYR A 56 -0.71 6.88 4.67
N PHE A 57 -1.83 7.09 5.38
CA PHE A 57 -1.79 7.34 6.83
C PHE A 57 -1.22 6.16 7.62
N SER A 58 -1.55 4.93 7.23
CA SER A 58 -0.96 3.71 7.82
C SER A 58 0.56 3.68 7.65
N SER A 59 1.07 4.05 6.47
CA SER A 59 2.51 4.12 6.18
C SER A 59 3.19 5.27 6.92
N LEU A 60 2.54 6.44 6.97
CA LEU A 60 3.03 7.63 7.68
C LEU A 60 3.13 7.36 9.17
N GLN A 61 2.14 6.70 9.77
CA GLN A 61 2.16 6.35 11.18
C GLN A 61 3.35 5.44 11.51
N GLN A 62 3.67 4.47 10.64
CA GLN A 62 4.85 3.61 10.80
C GLN A 62 6.16 4.38 10.65
N LEU A 63 6.25 5.30 9.68
CA LEU A 63 7.41 6.18 9.51
C LEU A 63 7.64 7.08 10.73
N LEU A 64 6.57 7.67 11.28
CA LEU A 64 6.62 8.49 12.50
C LEU A 64 7.05 7.67 13.73
N MET A 65 6.71 6.38 13.78
CA MET A 65 7.23 5.50 14.83
C MET A 65 8.74 5.28 14.70
N CYS A 66 9.28 5.15 13.48
CA CYS A 66 10.72 5.09 13.28
C CYS A 66 11.43 6.37 13.76
N PHE A 67 10.89 7.55 13.45
CA PHE A 67 11.45 8.82 13.96
C PHE A 67 11.47 8.89 15.48
N ARG A 68 10.39 8.46 16.16
CA ARG A 68 10.34 8.45 17.63
C ARG A 68 11.35 7.48 18.25
N ASN A 69 11.68 6.39 17.56
CA ASN A 69 12.70 5.44 18.01
C ASN A 69 14.14 5.97 17.82
N LEU A 70 14.33 7.03 17.03
CA LEU A 70 15.61 7.73 16.89
C LEU A 70 15.85 8.76 18.00
N GLU A 71 14.81 9.21 18.70
CA GLU A 71 14.99 10.19 19.78
C GLU A 71 15.90 9.60 20.86
N PRO A 72 17.04 10.26 21.18
CA PRO A 72 17.96 9.75 22.18
C PRO A 72 17.20 9.57 23.48
N SER A 73 17.28 8.37 24.05
CA SER A 73 16.69 8.09 25.36
C SER A 73 17.13 9.20 26.31
N LYS A 74 16.18 9.97 26.85
CA LYS A 74 16.42 11.14 27.72
C LYS A 74 17.26 10.84 28.98
N ALA A 75 17.73 9.61 29.13
CA ALA A 75 18.53 9.11 30.23
C ALA A 75 20.04 9.45 30.18
N GLY A 76 20.51 10.31 29.27
CA GLY A 76 21.83 10.97 29.39
C GLY A 76 23.07 10.07 29.25
N VAL A 77 22.93 8.77 28.97
CA VAL A 77 24.07 7.89 28.66
C VAL A 77 24.23 7.82 27.15
N ILE A 78 25.00 8.76 26.59
CA ILE A 78 25.47 8.69 25.22
C ILE A 78 26.50 7.56 25.18
N ASN A 79 26.06 6.35 24.81
CA ASN A 79 27.00 5.33 24.36
C ASN A 79 27.44 5.72 22.95
N ASP A 80 28.61 6.36 22.84
CA ASP A 80 29.27 6.73 21.58
C ASP A 80 29.55 5.53 20.64
N SER A 81 29.26 4.31 21.09
CA SER A 81 29.48 3.07 20.34
C SER A 81 28.20 2.45 19.73
N LYS A 82 27.05 3.12 19.76
CA LYS A 82 25.86 2.58 19.07
C LYS A 82 26.07 2.69 17.57
N SER A 83 26.61 1.60 16.98
CA SER A 83 26.58 1.38 15.55
C SER A 83 25.19 1.70 15.01
N LEU A 84 25.13 2.37 13.86
CA LEU A 84 23.89 2.67 13.17
C LEU A 84 23.03 1.39 13.16
N ASP A 85 21.85 1.46 13.79
CA ASP A 85 20.92 0.34 13.81
C ASP A 85 20.41 0.12 12.38
N LEU A 86 21.07 -0.80 11.67
CA LEU A 86 20.78 -1.12 10.28
C LEU A 86 19.32 -1.55 10.11
N ASP A 87 18.73 -2.22 11.10
CA ASP A 87 17.32 -2.65 11.03
C ASP A 87 16.37 -1.44 11.15
N LEU A 88 16.72 -0.44 11.96
CA LEU A 88 15.97 0.82 12.03
C LEU A 88 16.10 1.63 10.73
N ALA A 89 17.30 1.75 10.16
CA ALA A 89 17.54 2.43 8.90
C ALA A 89 16.76 1.77 7.74
N ILE A 90 16.76 0.42 7.68
CA ILE A 90 15.97 -0.33 6.69
C ILE A 90 14.47 -0.09 6.89
N SER A 91 13.99 -0.15 8.13
CA SER A 91 12.58 0.12 8.44
C SER A 91 12.18 1.53 7.99
N PHE A 92 13.03 2.51 8.25
CA PHE A 92 12.84 3.90 7.83
C PHE A 92 12.73 4.04 6.31
N CYS A 93 13.67 3.45 5.56
CA CYS A 93 13.64 3.44 4.09
C CYS A 93 12.34 2.81 3.57
N ARG A 94 11.95 1.66 4.12
CA ARG A 94 10.74 0.94 3.73
C ARG A 94 9.46 1.74 3.97
N HIS A 95 9.32 2.37 5.13
CA HIS A 95 8.14 3.20 5.43
C HIS A 95 8.12 4.50 4.62
N THR A 96 9.28 5.04 4.26
CA THR A 96 9.40 6.13 3.29
C THR A 96 8.88 5.72 1.91
N LEU A 97 9.29 4.55 1.40
CA LEU A 97 8.77 3.99 0.15
C LEU A 97 7.25 3.79 0.22
N GLY A 98 6.73 3.32 1.35
CA GLY A 98 5.28 3.20 1.59
C GLY A 98 4.55 4.54 1.52
N CYS A 99 5.11 5.60 2.12
CA CYS A 99 4.53 6.95 2.04
C CYS A 99 4.54 7.50 0.61
N CYS A 100 5.66 7.35 -0.10
CA CYS A 100 5.77 7.75 -1.50
C CYS A 100 4.77 7.00 -2.38
N SER A 101 4.63 5.68 -2.18
CA SER A 101 3.64 4.85 -2.85
C SER A 101 2.22 5.35 -2.59
N GLY A 102 1.87 5.62 -1.33
CA GLY A 102 0.58 6.19 -0.95
C GLY A 102 0.27 7.52 -1.65
N ILE A 103 1.22 8.45 -1.71
CA ILE A 103 1.06 9.72 -2.42
C ILE A 103 0.82 9.50 -3.91
N LEU A 104 1.61 8.63 -4.55
CA LEU A 104 1.44 8.30 -5.97
C LEU A 104 0.06 7.70 -6.24
N PHE A 105 -0.44 6.82 -5.37
CA PHE A 105 -1.80 6.30 -5.48
C PHE A 105 -2.85 7.39 -5.28
N ILE A 106 -2.71 8.30 -4.30
CA ILE A 106 -3.67 9.40 -4.08
C ILE A 106 -3.76 10.29 -5.32
N VAL A 107 -2.62 10.77 -5.82
CA VAL A 107 -2.56 11.65 -6.99
C VAL A 107 -3.01 10.90 -8.24
N GLY A 108 -2.60 9.64 -8.39
CA GLY A 108 -3.02 8.78 -9.48
C GLY A 108 -4.53 8.54 -9.50
N SER A 109 -5.15 8.33 -8.33
CA SER A 109 -6.59 8.16 -8.20
C SER A 109 -7.31 9.44 -8.59
N ALA A 110 -6.87 10.59 -8.06
CA ALA A 110 -7.44 11.88 -8.39
C ALA A 110 -7.31 12.22 -9.87
N ALA A 111 -6.25 11.78 -10.55
CA ALA A 111 -6.06 12.01 -11.99
C ALA A 111 -7.13 11.31 -12.86
N PHE A 112 -7.77 10.24 -12.37
CA PHE A 112 -8.88 9.60 -13.08
C PHE A 112 -10.18 10.40 -13.04
N TYR A 113 -10.25 11.55 -12.36
CA TYR A 113 -11.48 12.34 -12.32
C TYR A 113 -11.90 12.76 -13.75
N PRO A 114 -13.19 12.62 -14.14
CA PRO A 114 -13.63 12.85 -15.52
C PRO A 114 -13.22 14.19 -16.14
N THR A 115 -13.10 15.23 -15.31
CA THR A 115 -12.68 16.58 -15.72
C THR A 115 -11.30 16.61 -16.41
N TYR A 116 -10.43 15.64 -16.15
CA TYR A 116 -9.09 15.56 -16.75
C TYR A 116 -9.04 14.77 -18.07
N GLY A 117 -10.15 14.14 -18.46
CA GLY A 117 -10.28 13.38 -19.70
C GLY A 117 -9.19 12.32 -19.91
N HIS A 118 -8.76 12.16 -21.16
CA HIS A 118 -7.78 11.14 -21.55
C HIS A 118 -6.41 11.34 -20.90
N CYS A 119 -5.94 12.59 -20.76
CA CYS A 119 -4.68 12.90 -20.10
C CYS A 119 -4.68 12.45 -18.64
N GLY A 120 -5.79 12.65 -17.92
CA GLY A 120 -5.97 12.18 -16.56
C GLY A 120 -5.86 10.68 -16.43
N ILE A 121 -6.51 9.92 -17.31
CA ILE A 121 -6.46 8.45 -17.35
C ILE A 121 -5.01 7.96 -17.56
N LEU A 122 -4.29 8.55 -18.52
CA LEU A 122 -2.90 8.18 -18.81
C LEU A 122 -1.99 8.44 -17.60
N VAL A 123 -2.09 9.63 -17.01
CA VAL A 123 -1.31 10.01 -15.82
C VAL A 123 -1.66 9.13 -14.63
N GLY A 124 -2.95 8.90 -14.36
CA GLY A 124 -3.44 8.06 -13.29
C GLY A 124 -2.88 6.65 -13.36
N ASN A 125 -2.93 6.04 -14.55
CA ASN A 125 -2.37 4.71 -14.79
C ASN A 125 -0.85 4.64 -14.52
N TRP A 126 -0.07 5.63 -14.97
CA TRP A 126 1.37 5.66 -14.72
C TRP A 126 1.70 5.83 -13.24
N LEU A 127 1.01 6.75 -12.55
CA LEU A 127 1.21 6.99 -11.12
C LEU A 127 0.85 5.74 -10.29
N PHE A 128 -0.24 5.04 -10.62
CA PHE A 128 -0.59 3.76 -10.01
C PHE A 128 0.51 2.72 -10.17
N ARG A 129 1.09 2.60 -11.39
CA ARG A 129 2.18 1.65 -11.65
C ARG A 129 3.45 2.01 -10.88
N CYS A 130 3.80 3.30 -10.81
CA CYS A 130 4.93 3.77 -10.03
C CYS A 130 4.73 3.46 -8.54
N GLY A 131 3.55 3.76 -7.98
CA GLY A 131 3.20 3.43 -6.59
C GLY A 131 3.28 1.92 -6.32
N ALA A 132 2.64 1.11 -7.16
CA ALA A 132 2.69 -0.35 -7.09
C ALA A 132 4.13 -0.89 -7.16
N THR A 133 4.99 -0.30 -7.99
CA THR A 133 6.41 -0.68 -8.11
C THR A 133 7.16 -0.42 -6.81
N LEU A 134 6.97 0.75 -6.19
CA LEU A 134 7.59 1.06 -4.89
C LEU A 134 7.12 0.08 -3.80
N SER A 135 5.84 -0.30 -3.82
CA SER A 135 5.30 -1.31 -2.90
C SER A 135 5.92 -2.69 -3.14
N VAL A 136 6.05 -3.13 -4.39
CA VAL A 136 6.74 -4.39 -4.75
C VAL A 136 8.17 -4.39 -4.22
N LEU A 137 8.94 -3.33 -4.47
CA LEU A 137 10.33 -3.21 -3.98
C LEU A 137 10.39 -3.29 -2.45
N SER A 138 9.49 -2.59 -1.76
CA SER A 138 9.35 -2.62 -0.30
C SER A 138 9.10 -4.02 0.24
N TYR A 139 8.15 -4.77 -0.34
CA TYR A 139 7.82 -6.13 0.12
C TYR A 139 8.89 -7.16 -0.25
N VAL A 140 9.47 -7.10 -1.45
CA VAL A 140 10.56 -7.97 -1.87
C VAL A 140 11.77 -7.80 -0.96
N TRP A 141 12.17 -6.55 -0.69
CA TRP A 141 13.28 -6.28 0.21
C TRP A 141 13.01 -6.84 1.61
N PHE A 142 11.81 -6.63 2.15
CA PHE A 142 11.44 -7.19 3.46
C PHE A 142 11.52 -8.73 3.48
N LEU A 143 10.99 -9.40 2.47
CA LEU A 143 11.01 -10.86 2.37
C LEU A 143 12.44 -11.41 2.27
N ILE A 144 13.31 -10.78 1.48
CA ILE A 144 14.74 -11.14 1.40
C ILE A 144 15.37 -11.03 2.79
N ARG A 145 15.12 -9.94 3.51
CA ARG A 145 15.69 -9.71 4.84
C ARG A 145 15.21 -10.75 5.84
N GLU A 146 13.91 -11.04 5.89
CA GLU A 146 13.36 -12.06 6.77
C GLU A 146 13.86 -13.47 6.42
N GLN A 147 14.10 -13.74 5.13
CA GLN A 147 14.71 -14.99 4.70
C GLN A 147 16.18 -15.11 5.14
N MET A 148 16.94 -14.02 5.13
CA MET A 148 18.31 -14.00 5.68
C MET A 148 18.34 -14.19 7.20
N LYS A 149 17.32 -13.69 7.93
CA LYS A 149 17.23 -13.84 9.39
C LYS A 149 16.84 -15.26 9.81
N SER A 150 15.96 -15.91 9.05
CA SER A 150 15.52 -17.28 9.33
C SER A 150 15.11 -17.98 8.04
N SER A 151 15.48 -19.26 7.86
CA SER A 151 15.00 -20.05 6.73
C SER A 151 13.57 -20.58 6.93
N LYS A 152 13.07 -20.61 8.17
CA LYS A 152 11.72 -21.11 8.48
C LYS A 152 10.66 -20.17 7.92
N PHE A 153 9.58 -20.74 7.39
CA PHE A 153 8.44 -19.97 6.93
C PHE A 153 7.62 -19.51 8.15
N SER A 154 7.44 -18.19 8.28
CA SER A 154 6.72 -17.57 9.40
C SER A 154 5.43 -16.92 8.90
N LEU A 155 4.48 -16.67 9.81
CA LEU A 155 3.25 -15.95 9.48
C LEU A 155 3.54 -14.55 8.93
N VAL A 156 4.58 -13.86 9.43
CA VAL A 156 5.00 -12.54 8.91
C VAL A 156 5.41 -12.63 7.44
N LYS A 157 6.17 -13.66 7.04
CA LYS A 157 6.54 -13.88 5.63
C LYS A 157 5.31 -14.13 4.76
N LEU A 158 4.36 -14.92 5.25
CA LEU A 158 3.11 -15.18 4.53
C LEU A 158 2.31 -13.88 4.31
N VAL A 159 2.14 -13.08 5.36
CA VAL A 159 1.45 -11.79 5.27
C VAL A 159 2.09 -10.89 4.21
N MET A 160 3.42 -10.79 4.22
CA MET A 160 4.17 -9.91 3.31
C MET A 160 4.20 -10.45 1.89
N PHE A 161 4.22 -11.77 1.72
CA PHE A 161 4.08 -12.41 0.42
C PHE A 161 2.70 -12.14 -0.20
N ILE A 162 1.62 -12.23 0.60
CA ILE A 162 0.28 -11.89 0.13
C ILE A 162 0.19 -10.39 -0.24
N ALA A 163 0.78 -9.50 0.55
CA ALA A 163 0.82 -8.07 0.21
C ALA A 163 1.63 -7.78 -1.07
N LEU A 164 2.70 -8.53 -1.31
CA LEU A 164 3.46 -8.49 -2.56
C LEU A 164 2.57 -8.88 -3.75
N LEU A 165 1.81 -9.98 -3.65
CA LEU A 165 0.84 -10.36 -4.68
C LEU A 165 -0.20 -9.26 -4.92
N GLY A 166 -0.64 -8.58 -3.85
CA GLY A 166 -1.51 -7.41 -3.94
C GLY A 166 -0.93 -6.31 -4.84
N SER A 167 0.33 -5.95 -4.59
CA SER A 167 1.04 -4.92 -5.36
C SER A 167 1.26 -5.32 -6.82
N ILE A 168 1.56 -6.60 -7.07
CA ILE A 168 1.71 -7.16 -8.42
C ILE A 168 0.37 -7.08 -9.18
N GLY A 169 -0.76 -7.40 -8.52
CA GLY A 169 -2.09 -7.26 -9.12
C GLY A 169 -2.38 -5.84 -9.58
N PHE A 170 -1.99 -4.83 -8.78
CA PHE A 170 -2.10 -3.42 -9.17
C PHE A 170 -1.21 -3.04 -10.36
N LEU A 171 0.02 -3.56 -10.41
CA LEU A 171 0.94 -3.33 -11.51
C LEU A 171 0.42 -3.93 -12.83
N ILE A 172 -0.08 -5.16 -12.77
CA ILE A 172 -0.68 -5.86 -13.92
C ILE A 172 -1.94 -5.13 -14.37
N GLY A 173 -2.83 -4.76 -13.44
CA GLY A 173 -4.05 -4.07 -13.78
C GLY A 173 -3.79 -2.72 -14.45
N GLY A 174 -2.84 -1.94 -13.94
CA GLY A 174 -2.43 -0.68 -14.56
C GLY A 174 -1.81 -0.87 -15.95
N ALA A 175 -1.10 -1.99 -16.19
CA ALA A 175 -0.57 -2.31 -17.51
C ALA A 175 -1.70 -2.62 -18.52
N PHE A 176 -2.73 -3.35 -18.12
CA PHE A 176 -3.89 -3.61 -18.99
C PHE A 176 -4.67 -2.33 -19.31
N PHE A 177 -4.89 -1.44 -18.33
CA PHE A 177 -5.56 -0.16 -18.61
C PHE A 177 -4.77 0.74 -19.57
N LEU A 178 -3.43 0.65 -19.59
CA LEU A 178 -2.60 1.34 -20.57
C LEU A 178 -2.61 0.69 -21.96
N ALA A 179 -2.86 -0.61 -22.04
CA ALA A 179 -2.92 -1.34 -23.30
C ALA A 179 -4.14 -0.95 -24.15
N GLY A 180 -5.19 -0.41 -23.52
CA GLY A 180 -6.36 0.13 -24.20
C GLY A 180 -7.70 -0.30 -23.57
N PRO A 181 -8.82 0.23 -24.08
CA PRO A 181 -10.15 -0.03 -23.52
C PRO A 181 -10.57 -1.51 -23.61
N ASP A 182 -10.11 -2.24 -24.63
CA ASP A 182 -10.41 -3.67 -24.81
C ASP A 182 -9.86 -4.54 -23.67
N TYR A 183 -8.87 -4.04 -22.95
CA TYR A 183 -8.23 -4.72 -21.83
C TYR A 183 -8.70 -4.22 -20.46
N ALA A 184 -9.60 -3.23 -20.40
CA ALA A 184 -10.04 -2.62 -19.14
C ALA A 184 -10.74 -3.63 -18.20
N SER A 185 -11.44 -4.63 -18.74
CA SER A 185 -12.01 -5.72 -17.94
C SER A 185 -10.92 -6.49 -17.20
N HIS A 186 -9.90 -6.97 -17.91
CA HIS A 186 -8.72 -7.64 -17.34
C HIS A 186 -8.00 -6.75 -16.32
N GLY A 187 -7.86 -5.46 -16.63
CA GLY A 187 -7.29 -4.46 -15.72
C GLY A 187 -8.02 -4.37 -14.40
N SER A 188 -9.34 -4.21 -14.46
CA SER A 188 -10.20 -4.15 -13.27
C SER A 188 -10.17 -5.45 -12.46
N PHE A 189 -10.19 -6.63 -13.10
CA PHE A 189 -10.08 -7.91 -12.41
C PHE A 189 -8.74 -8.06 -11.66
N ALA A 190 -7.64 -7.65 -12.28
CA ALA A 190 -6.33 -7.67 -11.64
C ALA A 190 -6.27 -6.73 -10.41
N TRP A 191 -6.89 -5.55 -10.49
CA TRP A 191 -7.04 -4.65 -9.34
C TRP A 191 -7.91 -5.24 -8.24
N VAL A 192 -9.03 -5.89 -8.57
CA VAL A 192 -9.86 -6.59 -7.57
C VAL A 192 -9.05 -7.68 -6.87
N ALA A 193 -8.37 -8.54 -7.61
CA ALA A 193 -7.54 -9.61 -7.05
C ALA A 193 -6.42 -9.04 -6.17
N GLY A 194 -5.76 -7.97 -6.62
CA GLY A 194 -4.73 -7.27 -5.85
C GLY A 194 -5.27 -6.70 -4.52
N SER A 195 -6.47 -6.12 -4.57
CA SER A 195 -7.14 -5.55 -3.39
C SER A 195 -7.58 -6.62 -2.39
N ILE A 196 -8.07 -7.78 -2.87
CA ILE A 196 -8.38 -8.93 -2.02
C ILE A 196 -7.12 -9.45 -1.33
N ALA A 197 -5.98 -9.51 -2.03
CA ALA A 197 -4.73 -9.90 -1.41
C ALA A 197 -4.31 -8.92 -0.30
N PHE A 198 -4.41 -7.60 -0.52
CA PHE A 198 -4.16 -6.63 0.55
C PHE A 198 -5.11 -6.79 1.74
N LEU A 199 -6.40 -7.08 1.50
CA LEU A 199 -7.36 -7.34 2.56
C LEU A 199 -6.97 -8.58 3.39
N LEU A 200 -6.65 -9.69 2.72
CA LEU A 200 -6.23 -10.92 3.37
C LEU A 200 -4.96 -10.72 4.19
N SER A 201 -3.96 -10.04 3.62
CA SER A 201 -2.73 -9.68 4.32
C SER A 201 -3.03 -8.87 5.58
N SER A 202 -3.89 -7.86 5.48
CA SER A 202 -4.26 -6.99 6.60
C SER A 202 -5.03 -7.73 7.70
N VAL A 203 -5.96 -8.61 7.34
CA VAL A 203 -6.69 -9.44 8.32
C VAL A 203 -5.75 -10.40 9.04
N MET A 204 -4.77 -10.98 8.34
CA MET A 204 -3.80 -11.89 8.93
C MET A 204 -2.84 -11.21 9.91
N LEU A 205 -2.61 -9.90 9.80
CA LEU A 205 -1.84 -9.14 10.78
C LEU A 205 -2.44 -9.18 12.19
N TYR A 206 -3.76 -9.40 12.36
CA TYR A 206 -4.38 -9.57 13.68
C TYR A 206 -3.94 -10.85 14.41
N LYS A 207 -3.36 -11.81 13.70
CA LYS A 207 -2.89 -13.08 14.26
C LYS A 207 -1.42 -13.04 14.69
N LEU A 208 -0.71 -11.94 14.41
CA LEU A 208 0.66 -11.69 14.85
C LEU A 208 0.68 -11.01 16.22
#